data_AF-A0A7W0VK47-F1
#
_entry.id   AF-A0A7W0VK47-F1
#
_cell.length_a   1.000
_cell.length_b   1.000
_cell.length_c   1.000
_cell.angle_alpha   90.00
_cell.angle_beta   90.00
_cell.angle_gamma   90.00
#
_symmetry.space_group_name_H-M   'P 1'
#
loop_
_entity.id
_entity.type
_entity.pdbx_description
1 polymer ?
#
loop_
_entity_poly.entity_id
_entity_poly.type
_entity_poly.pdbx_seq_one_letter_code
_entity_poly.pdbx_strand_id
1 'polypeptide(L)'
;MTTSLAKLEHGLTSGALATIPMTAVMLAAQKLGLLGKLPPAKITDDMLARSGQPATRRQRKVLATIAHIGFGAASGALYSLLRPGRPSIGRGAIEGAAFATAVWGASYAGWIPALGILPPPDDDRKDRQITMVVAHWIFGVAVGIVVAARRR
;
A
#
# COMPACT_ATOMS: atom_id res chain seq x y z
N MET A 1 -11.79 -25.55 7.42
CA MET A 1 -10.78 -24.76 6.67
C MET A 1 -11.50 -23.65 5.93
N THR A 2 -11.03 -22.40 5.95
CA THR A 2 -11.55 -21.36 5.05
C THR A 2 -11.07 -21.66 3.64
N THR A 3 -11.96 -21.63 2.66
CA THR A 3 -11.61 -21.87 1.25
C THR A 3 -10.67 -20.77 0.74
N SER A 4 -9.88 -21.08 -0.31
CA SER A 4 -8.99 -20.10 -0.95
C SER A 4 -9.77 -18.87 -1.46
N LEU A 5 -11.02 -19.06 -1.87
CA LEU A 5 -11.92 -17.98 -2.29
C LEU A 5 -12.27 -17.03 -1.13
N ALA A 6 -12.62 -17.56 0.04
CA ALA A 6 -12.90 -16.75 1.22
C ALA A 6 -11.65 -15.99 1.69
N LYS A 7 -10.47 -16.61 1.61
CA LYS A 7 -9.21 -15.93 1.89
C LYS A 7 -8.95 -14.78 0.92
N LEU A 8 -9.19 -15.00 -0.37
CA LEU A 8 -9.03 -14.00 -1.41
C LEU A 8 -9.95 -12.79 -1.17
N GLU A 9 -11.25 -13.02 -0.99
CA GLU A 9 -12.23 -11.96 -0.72
C GLU A 9 -11.90 -11.17 0.55
N HIS A 10 -11.57 -11.87 1.64
CA HIS A 10 -11.17 -11.24 2.89
C HIS A 10 -9.91 -10.40 2.73
N GLY A 11 -8.93 -10.91 2.00
CA GLY A 11 -7.70 -10.17 1.75
C GLY A 11 -7.93 -8.94 0.88
N LEU A 12 -8.70 -9.07 -0.20
CA LEU A 12 -9.06 -7.94 -1.08
C LEU A 12 -9.72 -6.81 -0.29
N THR A 13 -10.75 -7.14 0.49
CA THR A 13 -11.49 -6.15 1.30
C THR A 13 -10.63 -5.55 2.41
N SER A 14 -9.81 -6.37 3.09
CA SER A 14 -8.89 -5.89 4.13
C SER A 14 -7.84 -4.93 3.59
N GLY A 15 -7.25 -5.26 2.43
CA GLY A 15 -6.26 -4.42 1.76
C GLY A 15 -6.85 -3.11 1.26
N ALA A 16 -8.04 -3.13 0.67
CA ALA A 16 -8.74 -1.93 0.25
C ALA A 16 -9.02 -0.99 1.44
N LEU A 17 -9.54 -1.53 2.55
CA LEU A 17 -9.82 -0.75 3.76
C LEU A 17 -8.55 -0.21 4.43
N ALA A 18 -7.49 -1.02 4.50
CA ALA A 18 -6.21 -0.62 5.08
C ALA A 18 -5.51 0.50 4.29
N THR A 19 -5.87 0.70 3.03
CA THR A 19 -5.37 1.83 2.22
C THR A 19 -5.80 3.18 2.78
N ILE A 20 -6.94 3.24 3.50
CA ILE A 20 -7.49 4.47 4.08
C ILE A 20 -6.56 5.07 5.15
N PRO A 21 -6.23 4.37 6.26
CA PRO A 21 -5.35 4.93 7.29
C PRO A 21 -3.94 5.22 6.76
N MET A 22 -3.41 4.41 5.84
CA MET A 22 -2.16 4.71 5.13
C MET A 22 -2.22 6.05 4.39
N THR A 23 -3.31 6.27 3.63
CA THR A 23 -3.51 7.52 2.90
C THR A 23 -3.65 8.71 3.85
N ALA A 24 -4.29 8.53 5.01
CA ALA A 24 -4.38 9.59 6.01
C ALA A 24 -2.98 10.02 6.53
N VAL A 25 -2.09 9.06 6.81
CA VAL A 25 -0.68 9.34 7.19
C VAL A 25 0.02 10.13 6.10
N MET A 26 -0.12 9.70 4.85
CA MET A 26 0.53 10.35 3.71
C MET A 26 0.02 11.78 3.48
N LEU A 27 -1.29 12.02 3.61
CA LEU A 27 -1.88 13.35 3.48
C LEU A 27 -1.44 14.27 4.63
N ALA A 28 -1.36 13.76 5.86
CA ALA A 28 -0.85 14.52 7.00
C ALA A 28 0.63 14.90 6.79
N ALA A 29 1.47 13.94 6.40
CA ALA A 29 2.88 14.20 6.10
C ALA A 29 3.06 15.18 4.93
N GLN A 30 2.21 15.12 3.91
CA GLN A 30 2.22 16.10 2.82
C GLN A 30 1.90 17.51 3.32
N LYS A 31 0.88 17.65 4.18
CA LYS A 31 0.51 18.93 4.77
C LYS A 31 1.62 19.51 5.66
N LEU A 32 2.41 18.64 6.30
CA LEU A 32 3.57 19.00 7.11
C LEU A 32 4.86 19.25 6.29
N GLY A 33 4.81 19.14 4.96
CA GLY A 33 5.97 19.33 4.08
C GLY A 33 6.96 18.15 4.05
N LEU A 34 6.72 17.10 4.84
CA LEU A 34 7.53 15.88 4.91
C LEU A 34 7.35 14.99 3.67
N LEU A 35 6.24 15.18 2.95
CA LEU A 35 5.94 14.49 1.71
C LEU A 35 5.67 15.52 0.60
N GLY A 36 6.32 15.37 -0.54
CA GLY A 36 5.97 16.11 -1.75
C GLY A 36 4.66 15.59 -2.36
N LYS A 37 4.62 15.48 -3.68
CA LYS A 37 3.52 14.78 -4.36
C LYS A 37 3.43 13.32 -3.88
N LEU A 38 2.21 12.87 -3.57
CA LEU A 38 1.95 11.52 -3.08
C LEU A 38 2.49 10.46 -4.06
N PRO A 39 3.20 9.42 -3.60
CA PRO A 39 3.75 8.38 -4.48
C PRO A 39 2.74 7.71 -5.42
N PRO A 40 1.49 7.35 -5.02
CA PRO A 40 0.51 6.82 -5.95
C PRO A 40 0.22 7.76 -7.12
N ALA A 41 0.16 9.07 -6.87
CA ALA A 41 -0.03 10.05 -7.93
C ALA A 41 1.20 10.16 -8.84
N LYS A 42 2.42 10.07 -8.29
CA LYS A 42 3.65 10.05 -9.10
C LYS A 42 3.72 8.81 -10.00
N ILE A 43 3.42 7.63 -9.47
CA ILE A 43 3.39 6.37 -10.22
C ILE A 43 2.35 6.44 -11.34
N THR A 44 1.11 6.84 -11.03
CA THR A 44 0.06 6.95 -12.05
C THR A 44 0.40 7.98 -13.12
N ASP A 45 0.99 9.11 -12.75
CA ASP A 45 1.35 10.14 -13.72
C ASP A 45 2.48 9.69 -14.65
N ASP A 46 3.47 8.95 -14.13
CA ASP A 46 4.52 8.33 -14.95
C ASP A 46 3.95 7.28 -15.92
N MET A 47 3.07 6.38 -15.45
CA MET A 47 2.45 5.38 -16.32
C MET A 47 1.57 6.02 -17.42
N LEU A 48 0.81 7.07 -17.08
CA LEU A 48 0.03 7.82 -18.07
C LEU A 48 0.94 8.51 -19.09
N ALA A 49 2.07 9.08 -18.66
CA ALA A 49 3.03 9.68 -19.56
C ALA A 49 3.63 8.65 -20.52
N ARG A 50 4.04 7.46 -20.03
CA ARG A 50 4.60 6.39 -20.87
C ARG A 50 3.61 5.79 -21.86
N SER A 51 2.34 5.76 -21.51
CA SER A 51 1.28 5.25 -22.40
C SER A 51 0.81 6.29 -23.42
N GLY A 52 1.31 7.54 -23.37
CA GLY A 52 0.88 8.62 -24.26
C GLY A 52 -0.58 9.05 -24.04
N GLN A 53 -1.21 8.61 -22.95
CA GLN A 53 -2.63 8.86 -22.71
C GLN A 53 -2.82 10.23 -22.05
N PRO A 54 -3.47 11.20 -22.74
CA PRO A 54 -3.80 12.46 -22.12
C PRO A 54 -4.82 12.23 -21.01
N ALA A 55 -4.59 12.84 -19.85
CA ALA A 55 -5.50 12.76 -18.72
C ALA A 55 -5.59 14.13 -18.04
N THR A 56 -6.83 14.58 -17.83
CA THR A 56 -7.14 15.76 -17.02
C THR A 56 -6.66 15.56 -15.58
N ARG A 57 -6.49 16.67 -14.84
CA ARG A 57 -6.13 16.62 -13.41
C ARG A 57 -7.09 15.76 -12.59
N ARG A 58 -8.40 15.81 -12.91
CA ARG A 58 -9.43 15.00 -12.26
C ARG A 58 -9.23 13.50 -12.55
N GLN A 59 -9.02 13.14 -13.82
CA GLN A 59 -8.76 11.76 -14.22
C GLN A 59 -7.50 11.20 -13.55
N ARG A 60 -6.39 11.96 -13.54
CA ARG A 60 -5.15 11.57 -12.85
C ARG A 60 -5.37 11.27 -11.37
N LYS A 61 -6.12 12.13 -10.66
CA LYS A 61 -6.44 11.93 -9.24
C LYS A 61 -7.29 10.67 -9.03
N VAL A 62 -8.32 10.46 -9.85
CA VAL A 62 -9.21 9.29 -9.78
C VAL A 62 -8.42 8.02 -10.06
N LEU A 63 -7.63 7.99 -11.13
CA LEU A 63 -6.80 6.84 -11.49
C LEU A 63 -5.76 6.54 -10.41
N ALA A 64 -5.10 7.54 -9.83
CA ALA A 64 -4.17 7.34 -8.72
C ALA A 64 -4.86 6.76 -7.49
N THR A 65 -6.09 7.19 -7.21
CA THR A 65 -6.89 6.65 -6.10
C THR A 65 -7.27 5.19 -6.36
N ILE A 66 -7.77 4.88 -7.55
CA ILE A 66 -8.15 3.53 -7.95
C ILE A 66 -6.93 2.60 -7.93
N ALA A 67 -5.81 3.01 -8.51
CA ALA A 67 -4.57 2.24 -8.52
C ALA A 67 -4.05 1.97 -7.10
N HIS A 68 -4.11 2.98 -6.20
CA HIS A 68 -3.68 2.81 -4.81
C HIS A 68 -4.55 1.80 -4.06
N ILE A 69 -5.87 1.92 -4.17
CA ILE A 69 -6.82 0.98 -3.56
C ILE A 69 -6.66 -0.42 -4.16
N GLY A 70 -6.52 -0.53 -5.48
CA GLY A 70 -6.33 -1.79 -6.19
C GLY A 70 -5.04 -2.50 -5.76
N PHE A 71 -3.92 -1.76 -5.66
CA PHE A 71 -2.66 -2.29 -5.16
C PHE A 71 -2.77 -2.73 -3.69
N GLY A 72 -3.43 -1.93 -2.85
CA GLY A 72 -3.71 -2.28 -1.46
C GLY A 72 -4.55 -3.55 -1.35
N ALA A 73 -5.63 -3.67 -2.13
CA ALA A 73 -6.48 -4.85 -2.20
C ALA A 73 -5.69 -6.11 -2.63
N ALA A 74 -4.90 -6.01 -3.70
CA ALA A 74 -4.04 -7.10 -4.17
C ALA A 74 -3.02 -7.53 -3.10
N SER A 75 -2.43 -6.56 -2.39
CA SER A 75 -1.49 -6.83 -1.29
C SER A 75 -2.19 -7.53 -0.11
N GLY A 76 -3.41 -7.11 0.25
CA GLY A 76 -4.20 -7.77 1.29
C GLY A 76 -4.63 -9.19 0.91
N ALA A 77 -4.98 -9.42 -0.36
CA ALA A 77 -5.23 -10.74 -0.92
C ALA A 77 -4.02 -11.65 -0.74
N LEU A 78 -2.84 -11.18 -1.16
CA LEU A 78 -1.59 -11.91 -1.02
C LEU A 78 -1.31 -12.25 0.45
N TYR A 79 -1.44 -11.28 1.36
CA TYR A 79 -1.26 -11.49 2.79
C TYR A 79 -2.18 -12.60 3.34
N SER A 80 -3.48 -12.54 3.03
CA SER A 80 -4.47 -13.51 3.48
C SER A 80 -4.22 -14.93 2.94
N LEU A 81 -3.77 -15.03 1.69
CA LEU A 81 -3.44 -16.30 1.04
C LEU A 81 -2.21 -16.96 1.67
N LEU A 82 -1.12 -16.21 1.83
CA LEU A 82 0.16 -16.70 2.38
C LEU A 82 0.04 -17.11 3.86
N ARG A 83 -0.95 -16.58 4.58
CA ARG A 83 -1.03 -16.76 6.02
C ARG A 83 -1.79 -18.04 6.41
N PRO A 84 -1.21 -18.92 7.23
CA PRO A 84 -1.92 -20.08 7.76
C PRO A 84 -2.80 -19.68 8.96
N GLY A 85 -4.01 -20.25 9.00
CA GLY A 85 -4.92 -20.12 10.14
C GLY A 85 -5.43 -18.70 10.42
N ARG A 86 -5.84 -18.47 11.67
CA ARG A 86 -6.34 -17.18 12.17
C ARG A 86 -5.54 -16.75 13.39
N PRO A 87 -4.80 -15.62 13.33
CA PRO A 87 -4.03 -15.16 14.49
C PRO A 87 -4.90 -14.46 15.51
N SER A 88 -4.35 -14.27 16.71
CA SER A 88 -4.79 -13.19 17.58
C SER A 88 -4.59 -11.83 16.90
N ILE A 89 -5.33 -10.81 17.33
CA ILE A 89 -5.20 -9.44 16.80
C ILE A 89 -3.76 -8.93 16.89
N GLY A 90 -3.10 -9.11 18.05
CA GLY A 90 -1.71 -8.67 18.26
C GLY A 90 -0.72 -9.36 17.31
N ARG A 91 -0.82 -10.68 17.13
CA ARG A 91 0.01 -11.42 16.18
C ARG A 91 -0.30 -11.04 14.73
N GLY A 92 -1.58 -10.77 14.41
CA GLY A 92 -2.01 -10.27 13.12
C GLY A 92 -1.37 -8.92 12.77
N ALA A 93 -1.37 -7.98 13.72
CA ALA A 93 -0.76 -6.66 13.55
C ALA A 93 0.75 -6.74 13.26
N ILE A 94 1.49 -7.55 14.04
CA ILE A 94 2.94 -7.71 13.86
C ILE A 94 3.27 -8.34 12.51
N GLU A 95 2.61 -9.44 12.17
CA GLU A 95 2.85 -10.10 10.87
C GLU A 95 2.45 -9.21 9.68
N GLY A 96 1.38 -8.44 9.84
CA GLY A 96 0.95 -7.46 8.85
C GLY A 96 1.99 -6.35 8.64
N ALA A 97 2.56 -5.79 9.71
CA ALA A 97 3.63 -4.81 9.63
C ALA A 97 4.89 -5.37 8.94
N ALA A 98 5.27 -6.60 9.29
CA ALA A 98 6.40 -7.29 8.65
C ALA A 98 6.15 -7.51 7.15
N PHE A 99 4.96 -7.99 6.78
CA PHE A 99 4.56 -8.14 5.38
C PHE A 99 4.60 -6.81 4.64
N ALA A 100 4.04 -5.74 5.21
CA ALA A 100 4.03 -4.44 4.54
C ALA A 100 5.41 -3.79 4.45
N THR A 101 6.34 -4.14 5.35
CA THR A 101 7.77 -3.79 5.22
C THR A 101 8.37 -4.45 3.99
N ALA A 102 8.06 -5.73 3.73
CA ALA A 102 8.49 -6.42 2.52
C ALA A 102 7.86 -5.81 1.25
N VAL A 103 6.57 -5.46 1.29
CA VAL A 103 5.89 -4.75 0.18
C VAL A 103 6.54 -3.40 -0.10
N TRP A 104 6.83 -2.62 0.94
CA TRP A 104 7.57 -1.36 0.82
C TRP A 104 8.94 -1.59 0.20
N GLY A 105 9.74 -2.52 0.72
CA GLY A 105 11.08 -2.81 0.22
C GLY A 105 11.08 -3.25 -1.24
N ALA A 106 10.23 -4.22 -1.59
CA ALA A 106 10.07 -4.70 -2.97
C ALA A 106 9.61 -3.59 -3.93
N SER A 107 8.89 -2.58 -3.44
CA SER A 107 8.42 -1.46 -4.25
C SER A 107 9.46 -0.34 -4.35
N TYR A 108 9.85 0.23 -3.21
CA TYR A 108 10.69 1.43 -3.12
C TYR A 108 12.17 1.17 -3.37
N ALA A 109 12.66 -0.06 -3.12
CA ALA A 109 14.01 -0.47 -3.48
C ALA A 109 14.04 -1.43 -4.68
N GLY A 110 12.88 -1.81 -5.22
CA GLY A 110 12.77 -2.77 -6.32
C GLY A 110 12.16 -2.13 -7.57
N TRP A 111 10.89 -2.41 -7.83
CA TRP A 111 10.31 -2.13 -9.14
C TRP A 111 10.11 -0.63 -9.43
N ILE A 112 9.86 0.21 -8.41
CA ILE A 112 9.64 1.66 -8.64
C ILE A 112 10.93 2.33 -9.15
N PRO A 113 12.11 2.17 -8.50
CA PRO A 113 13.35 2.71 -9.04
C PRO A 113 13.81 2.02 -10.32
N ALA A 114 13.60 0.70 -10.46
CA ALA A 114 13.97 -0.01 -11.69
C ALA A 114 13.25 0.55 -12.93
N LEU A 115 12.05 1.10 -12.75
CA LEU A 115 11.32 1.81 -13.81
C LEU A 115 11.71 3.29 -13.93
N GLY A 116 12.48 3.85 -13.00
CA GLY A 116 12.86 5.28 -13.00
C GLY A 116 11.75 6.22 -12.50
N ILE A 117 10.77 5.71 -11.74
CA ILE A 117 9.60 6.49 -11.30
C ILE A 117 9.92 7.34 -10.06
N LEU A 118 10.67 6.77 -9.12
CA LEU A 118 11.20 7.42 -7.92
C LEU A 118 12.64 6.96 -7.70
N PRO A 119 13.50 7.80 -7.10
CA PRO A 119 14.82 7.36 -6.69
C PRO A 119 14.73 6.22 -5.65
N PRO A 120 15.74 5.33 -5.58
CA PRO A 120 15.84 4.34 -4.52
C PRO A 120 16.01 5.02 -3.14
N PRO A 121 15.79 4.30 -2.03
CA PRO A 121 15.73 4.93 -0.70
C PRO A 121 17.00 5.67 -0.30
N ASP A 122 18.16 5.18 -0.71
CA ASP A 122 19.48 5.76 -0.39
C ASP A 122 19.75 7.08 -1.11
N ASP A 123 19.07 7.33 -2.23
CA ASP A 123 19.17 8.54 -3.05
C ASP A 123 17.89 9.42 -2.94
N ASP A 124 17.04 9.12 -1.95
CA ASP A 124 15.81 9.85 -1.72
C ASP A 124 15.88 10.72 -0.46
N ARG A 125 15.00 11.71 -0.36
CA ARG A 125 14.75 12.48 0.84
C ARG A 125 14.36 11.55 2.00
N LYS A 126 15.11 11.65 3.09
CA LYS A 126 14.93 10.86 4.31
C LYS A 126 13.53 10.99 4.90
N ASP A 127 12.96 12.19 4.91
CA ASP A 127 11.62 12.45 5.44
C ASP A 127 10.53 11.72 4.65
N ARG A 128 10.63 11.69 3.31
CA ARG A 128 9.76 10.91 2.45
C ARG A 128 9.89 9.42 2.73
N GLN A 129 11.10 8.90 2.83
CA GLN A 129 11.32 7.46 3.07
C GLN A 129 10.80 7.02 4.43
N ILE A 130 11.10 7.78 5.50
CA ILE A 130 10.54 7.53 6.84
C ILE A 130 9.01 7.57 6.81
N THR A 131 8.43 8.60 6.18
CA THR A 131 6.97 8.71 6.01
C THR A 131 6.40 7.47 5.32
N MET A 132 7.03 7.01 4.24
CA MET A 132 6.54 5.87 3.48
C MET A 132 6.68 4.55 4.23
N VAL A 133 7.76 4.33 4.97
CA VAL A 133 7.89 3.15 5.85
C VAL A 133 6.78 3.15 6.90
N VAL A 134 6.57 4.27 7.61
CA VAL A 134 5.51 4.39 8.62
C VAL A 134 4.13 4.18 8.01
N ALA A 135 3.86 4.76 6.84
CA ALA A 135 2.59 4.58 6.14
C ALA A 135 2.35 3.10 5.79
N HIS A 136 3.38 2.37 5.36
CA HIS A 136 3.28 0.93 5.08
C HIS A 136 3.10 0.11 6.35
N TRP A 137 3.74 0.47 7.47
CA TRP A 137 3.46 -0.19 8.74
C TRP A 137 2.01 -0.03 9.18
N ILE A 138 1.45 1.18 9.07
CA ILE A 138 0.04 1.43 9.37
C ILE A 138 -0.88 0.61 8.45
N PHE A 139 -0.57 0.56 7.15
CA PHE A 139 -1.27 -0.33 6.21
C PHE A 139 -1.20 -1.80 6.66
N GLY A 140 0.00 -2.32 6.93
CA GLY A 140 0.23 -3.70 7.31
C GLY A 140 -0.49 -4.08 8.59
N VAL A 141 -0.38 -3.25 9.63
CA VAL A 141 -1.09 -3.42 10.90
C VAL A 141 -2.60 -3.47 10.64
N ALA A 142 -3.14 -2.54 9.84
CA ALA A 142 -4.57 -2.52 9.53
C ALA A 142 -5.02 -3.79 8.78
N VAL A 143 -4.27 -4.24 7.75
CA VAL A 143 -4.56 -5.50 7.05
C VAL A 143 -4.57 -6.67 8.05
N GLY A 144 -3.53 -6.76 8.89
CA GLY A 144 -3.39 -7.82 9.87
C GLY A 144 -4.53 -7.87 10.88
N ILE A 145 -4.96 -6.71 11.37
CA ILE A 145 -6.09 -6.58 12.30
C ILE A 145 -7.40 -6.96 11.62
N VAL A 146 -7.70 -6.41 10.43
CA VAL A 146 -8.99 -6.68 9.76
C VAL A 146 -9.12 -8.17 9.41
N VAL A 147 -8.05 -8.79 8.91
CA VAL A 147 -8.00 -10.24 8.65
C VAL A 147 -8.18 -11.05 9.93
N ALA A 148 -7.59 -10.62 11.05
CA ALA A 148 -7.74 -11.29 12.35
C ALA A 148 -9.14 -11.10 12.98
N ALA A 149 -9.76 -9.93 12.78
CA ALA A 149 -10.99 -9.53 13.44
C ALA A 149 -12.26 -10.11 12.80
N ARG A 150 -12.25 -10.46 11.51
CA ARG A 150 -13.42 -11.06 10.85
C ARG A 150 -13.72 -12.45 11.40
N ARG A 151 -14.72 -12.50 12.29
CA ARG A 151 -15.40 -13.73 12.74
C ARG A 151 -16.22 -14.32 11.58
N ARG A 152 -16.43 -15.64 11.61
CA ARG A 152 -17.26 -16.35 10.61
C ARG A 152 -18.68 -15.81 10.64
#